data_AF-A0A961UVD5-F1
#
_entry.id   AF-A0A961UVD5-F1
#
_cell.length_a   1.000
_cell.length_b   1.000
_cell.length_c   1.000
_cell.angle_alpha   90.00
_cell.angle_beta   90.00
_cell.angle_gamma   90.00
#
_symmetry.space_group_name_H-M   'P 1'
#
loop_
_entity.id
_entity.type
_entity.pdbx_description
1 polymer ?
#
loop_
_entity_poly.entity_id
_entity_poly.type
_entity_poly.pdbx_seq_one_letter_code
_entity_poly.pdbx_strand_id
1 'polypeptide(L)'
;MGKFVMNRRHLGLSLAAGLSLPLLSGIALADSSIVVATFPNTWEDAYRKIITPMLADEGIELTIAPALTTLQIGNSLAAAKAGAPPPYDALLLSPGDTATAIDNDLIVKIDPTKLKNWDKLDPLFQTEYGPVVTVEFCGIGYNPDLVPRPSGYKVLFEDPAYKGLVSFGGLSNTEIMALSEIARIYGDGPLDMDAVFELIKEKKDQLGPFVDTTAHQMTMFQQKEIAVFMACTNNVAQLQALGVNAEFVAPETGTPAVPVVIHMTKGASDPDAVYAYMD
;
A
#
# COMPACT_ATOMS: atom_id res chain seq x y z
N MET A 1 -57.86 31.92 -25.04
CA MET A 1 -57.78 31.10 -26.27
C MET A 1 -57.58 32.04 -27.44
N GLY A 2 -56.38 32.07 -28.04
CA GLY A 2 -56.05 32.96 -29.15
C GLY A 2 -54.58 32.77 -29.55
N LYS A 3 -54.37 32.10 -30.69
CA LYS A 3 -53.09 31.61 -31.21
C LYS A 3 -52.17 32.76 -31.63
N PHE A 4 -50.88 32.71 -31.30
CA PHE A 4 -49.86 33.55 -31.93
C PHE A 4 -49.26 32.81 -33.13
N VAL A 5 -49.33 33.46 -34.27
CA VAL A 5 -48.96 32.98 -35.60
C VAL A 5 -47.51 33.34 -35.89
N MET A 6 -46.74 32.36 -36.35
CA MET A 6 -45.42 32.54 -36.94
C MET A 6 -45.59 32.94 -38.42
N ASN A 7 -44.77 33.86 -38.93
CA ASN A 7 -43.83 33.62 -40.04
C ASN A 7 -43.38 34.93 -40.75
N ARG A 8 -42.22 34.78 -41.41
CA ARG A 8 -41.68 35.46 -42.61
C ARG A 8 -40.56 36.48 -42.35
N ARG A 9 -39.32 36.01 -42.50
CA ARG A 9 -38.39 36.50 -43.55
C ARG A 9 -37.14 35.63 -43.63
N HIS A 10 -37.07 34.83 -44.71
CA HIS A 10 -35.82 34.33 -45.28
C HIS A 10 -35.33 35.33 -46.33
N LEU A 11 -34.05 35.67 -46.29
CA LEU A 11 -33.18 36.22 -47.35
C LEU A 11 -31.81 36.34 -46.66
N GLY A 12 -30.68 35.78 -47.06
CA GLY A 12 -30.16 35.24 -48.30
C GLY A 12 -28.62 35.47 -48.21
N LEU A 13 -27.81 34.51 -48.68
CA LEU A 13 -26.34 34.42 -48.61
C LEU A 13 -25.58 35.76 -48.83
N SER A 14 -24.39 35.99 -48.24
CA SER A 14 -23.09 35.70 -48.91
C SER A 14 -21.85 35.88 -48.00
N LEU A 15 -20.80 35.15 -48.39
CA LEU A 15 -19.44 34.88 -47.91
C LEU A 15 -18.55 35.97 -47.26
N ALA A 16 -17.70 35.45 -46.36
CA ALA A 16 -16.25 35.67 -46.15
C ALA A 16 -15.75 36.92 -45.41
N ALA A 17 -15.21 36.71 -44.19
CA ALA A 17 -13.84 37.08 -43.81
C ALA A 17 -13.54 36.62 -42.36
N GLY A 18 -12.39 35.97 -42.14
CA GLY A 18 -11.70 35.96 -40.84
C GLY A 18 -11.80 34.69 -39.99
N LEU A 19 -11.30 33.56 -40.50
CA LEU A 19 -10.83 32.48 -39.61
C LEU A 19 -9.50 32.92 -38.98
N SER A 20 -9.54 33.29 -37.71
CA SER A 20 -8.39 33.15 -36.82
C SER A 20 -8.84 32.29 -35.64
N LEU A 21 -8.88 30.96 -35.83
CA LEU A 21 -8.86 30.07 -34.68
C LEU A 21 -7.49 30.23 -34.01
N PRO A 22 -7.42 30.53 -32.71
CA PRO A 22 -6.17 30.31 -32.00
C PRO A 22 -5.87 28.82 -32.11
N LEU A 23 -4.65 28.50 -32.58
CA LEU A 23 -4.06 27.18 -32.46
C LEU A 23 -4.10 26.81 -30.97
N LEU A 24 -5.12 26.06 -30.57
CA LEU A 24 -5.07 25.27 -29.34
C LEU A 24 -3.98 24.23 -29.59
N SER A 25 -2.78 24.53 -29.12
CA SER A 25 -1.72 23.55 -28.90
C SER A 25 -2.37 22.31 -28.29
N GLY A 26 -2.15 21.17 -28.94
CA GLY A 26 -2.81 19.92 -28.60
C GLY A 26 -2.73 19.64 -27.11
N ILE A 27 -3.90 19.51 -26.48
CA ILE A 27 -4.02 18.62 -25.34
C ILE A 27 -3.70 17.26 -25.93
N ALA A 28 -2.53 16.70 -25.63
CA ALA A 28 -2.27 15.30 -25.90
C ALA A 28 -3.37 14.54 -25.15
N LEU A 29 -4.35 14.04 -25.89
CA LEU A 29 -5.27 13.05 -25.36
C LEU A 29 -4.40 11.82 -25.08
N ALA A 30 -4.47 11.26 -23.88
CA ALA A 30 -3.76 10.03 -23.58
C ALA A 30 -4.19 8.95 -24.58
N ASP A 31 -3.22 8.19 -25.10
CA ASP A 31 -3.48 7.13 -26.08
C ASP A 31 -4.12 5.91 -25.40
N SER A 32 -3.98 5.79 -24.07
CA SER A 32 -4.56 4.76 -23.23
C SER A 32 -4.91 5.31 -21.84
N SER A 33 -5.91 4.73 -21.17
CA SER A 33 -6.32 5.10 -19.81
C SER A 33 -6.68 3.85 -19.03
N ILE A 34 -6.10 3.70 -17.83
CA ILE A 34 -6.34 2.56 -16.93
C ILE A 34 -6.71 3.02 -15.52
N VAL A 35 -7.53 2.24 -14.84
CA VAL A 35 -7.92 2.42 -13.44
C VAL A 35 -7.17 1.41 -12.57
N VAL A 36 -6.33 1.88 -11.65
CA VAL A 36 -5.59 1.00 -10.74
C VAL A 36 -6.02 1.21 -9.30
N ALA A 37 -6.21 0.10 -8.58
CA ALA A 37 -6.37 0.17 -7.14
C ALA A 37 -5.01 0.35 -6.46
N THR A 38 -4.96 1.22 -5.46
CA THR A 38 -3.77 1.41 -4.60
C THR A 38 -4.20 1.60 -3.15
N PHE A 39 -3.26 1.46 -2.21
CA PHE A 39 -3.56 1.75 -0.82
C PHE A 39 -3.67 3.26 -0.58
N PRO A 40 -4.54 3.70 0.35
CA PRO A 40 -4.64 5.12 0.70
C PRO A 40 -3.36 5.62 1.39
N ASN A 41 -3.30 6.93 1.62
CA ASN A 41 -2.20 7.62 2.31
C ASN A 41 -0.90 7.65 1.48
N THR A 42 0.24 7.21 2.04
CA THR A 42 1.56 7.35 1.42
C THR A 42 1.67 6.63 0.07
N TRP A 43 0.91 5.56 -0.11
CA TRP A 43 0.81 4.84 -1.39
C TRP A 43 0.14 5.70 -2.46
N GLU A 44 -1.06 6.21 -2.17
CA GLU A 44 -1.76 7.15 -3.04
C GLU A 44 -0.89 8.37 -3.37
N ASP A 45 -0.24 8.95 -2.36
CA ASP A 45 0.67 10.09 -2.52
C ASP A 45 1.83 9.77 -3.48
N ALA A 46 2.47 8.61 -3.30
CA ALA A 46 3.56 8.17 -4.18
C ALA A 46 3.06 7.92 -5.60
N TYR A 47 1.89 7.30 -5.77
CA TYR A 47 1.29 7.07 -7.08
C TYR A 47 1.01 8.38 -7.80
N ARG A 48 0.39 9.35 -7.11
CA ARG A 48 0.06 10.66 -7.69
C ARG A 48 1.30 11.47 -8.05
N LYS A 49 2.35 11.42 -7.21
CA LYS A 49 3.54 12.28 -7.36
C LYS A 49 4.60 11.68 -8.27
N ILE A 50 4.65 10.36 -8.41
CA ILE A 50 5.75 9.63 -9.06
C ILE A 50 5.22 8.78 -10.22
N ILE A 51 4.32 7.83 -9.93
CA ILE A 51 3.89 6.82 -10.90
C ILE A 51 3.02 7.42 -12.02
N THR A 52 2.04 8.26 -11.67
CA THR A 52 1.16 8.90 -12.66
C THR A 52 1.95 9.76 -13.66
N PRO A 53 2.88 10.64 -13.25
CA PRO A 53 3.73 11.36 -14.20
C PRO A 53 4.58 10.45 -15.09
N MET A 54 5.16 9.37 -14.53
CA MET A 54 5.97 8.43 -15.31
C MET A 54 5.15 7.74 -16.42
N LEU A 55 3.94 7.27 -16.11
CA LEU A 55 3.07 6.66 -17.13
C LEU A 55 2.52 7.68 -18.13
N ALA A 56 2.29 8.92 -17.70
CA ALA A 56 1.88 9.99 -18.60
C ALA A 56 2.96 10.31 -19.65
N ASP A 57 4.25 10.22 -19.28
CA ASP A 57 5.37 10.35 -20.24
C ASP A 57 5.40 9.20 -21.27
N GLU A 58 4.79 8.06 -20.93
CA GLU A 58 4.56 6.91 -21.83
C GLU A 58 3.21 6.99 -22.57
N GLY A 59 2.45 8.07 -22.40
CA GLY A 59 1.15 8.28 -23.06
C GLY A 59 -0.03 7.56 -22.40
N ILE A 60 0.14 7.06 -21.18
CA ILE A 60 -0.87 6.32 -20.41
C ILE A 60 -1.43 7.19 -19.29
N GLU A 61 -2.74 7.41 -19.29
CA GLU A 61 -3.45 8.06 -18.19
C GLU A 61 -3.73 7.05 -17.07
N LEU A 62 -3.21 7.33 -15.87
CA LEU A 62 -3.43 6.50 -14.69
C LEU A 62 -4.51 7.11 -13.78
N THR A 63 -5.69 6.50 -13.73
CA THR A 63 -6.72 6.81 -12.73
C THR A 63 -6.47 6.00 -11.45
N ILE A 64 -6.17 6.69 -10.37
CA ILE A 64 -5.92 6.06 -9.06
C ILE A 64 -7.23 5.92 -8.30
N ALA A 65 -7.54 4.69 -7.87
CA ALA A 65 -8.69 4.37 -7.03
C ALA A 65 -8.26 3.81 -5.66
N PRO A 66 -8.09 4.66 -4.63
CA PRO A 66 -7.63 4.22 -3.32
C PRO A 66 -8.63 3.26 -2.65
N ALA A 67 -8.16 2.08 -2.26
CA ALA A 67 -8.97 1.08 -1.57
C ALA A 67 -8.09 0.08 -0.80
N LEU A 68 -8.54 -0.34 0.38
CA LEU A 68 -7.97 -1.50 1.07
C LEU A 68 -8.27 -2.79 0.29
N THR A 69 -7.42 -3.81 0.43
CA THR A 69 -7.51 -5.08 -0.32
C THR A 69 -8.90 -5.72 -0.25
N THR A 70 -9.54 -5.71 0.92
CA THR A 70 -10.89 -6.25 1.11
C THR A 70 -11.95 -5.54 0.24
N LEU A 71 -11.85 -4.22 0.08
CA LEU A 71 -12.75 -3.46 -0.79
C LEU A 71 -12.42 -3.71 -2.27
N GLN A 72 -11.14 -3.81 -2.62
CA GLN A 72 -10.72 -4.16 -3.98
C GLN A 72 -11.32 -5.50 -4.43
N ILE A 73 -11.20 -6.52 -3.58
CA ILE A 73 -11.78 -7.86 -3.80
C ILE A 73 -13.31 -7.78 -3.85
N GLY A 74 -13.94 -7.12 -2.88
CA GLY A 74 -15.40 -7.01 -2.80
C GLY A 74 -16.02 -6.38 -4.05
N ASN A 75 -15.44 -5.28 -4.54
CA ASN A 75 -15.90 -4.60 -5.73
C ASN A 75 -15.68 -5.44 -7.00
N SER A 76 -14.53 -6.11 -7.11
CA SER A 76 -14.22 -6.99 -8.25
C SER A 76 -15.14 -8.21 -8.31
N LEU A 77 -15.42 -8.83 -7.16
CA LEU A 77 -16.41 -9.91 -7.04
C LEU A 77 -17.81 -9.46 -7.43
N ALA A 78 -18.23 -8.26 -6.99
CA ALA A 78 -19.54 -7.72 -7.32
C ALA A 78 -19.69 -7.48 -8.83
N ALA A 79 -18.67 -6.91 -9.47
CA ALA A 79 -18.65 -6.70 -10.92
C ALA A 79 -18.67 -8.02 -11.69
N ALA A 80 -17.84 -9.01 -11.30
CA ALA A 80 -17.80 -10.33 -11.92
C ALA A 80 -19.16 -11.04 -11.83
N LYS A 81 -19.82 -11.02 -10.66
CA LYS A 81 -21.16 -11.60 -10.46
C LYS A 81 -22.23 -10.90 -11.28
N ALA A 82 -22.09 -9.59 -11.51
CA ALA A 82 -23.00 -8.80 -12.33
C ALA A 82 -22.73 -8.92 -13.84
N GLY A 83 -21.64 -9.57 -14.26
CA GLY A 83 -21.18 -9.56 -15.64
C GLY A 83 -20.80 -8.17 -16.14
N ALA A 84 -20.42 -7.28 -15.23
CA ALA A 84 -20.00 -5.92 -15.53
C ALA A 84 -18.48 -5.87 -15.78
N PRO A 85 -17.98 -4.84 -16.50
CA PRO A 85 -16.55 -4.59 -16.58
C PRO A 85 -15.92 -4.48 -15.19
N PRO A 86 -14.67 -4.93 -15.01
CA PRO A 86 -14.01 -4.82 -13.73
C PRO A 86 -13.87 -3.34 -13.33
N PRO A 87 -14.00 -3.01 -12.04
CA PRO A 87 -13.86 -1.64 -11.55
C PRO A 87 -12.40 -1.16 -11.57
N TYR A 88 -11.44 -2.08 -11.71
CA TYR A 88 -10.01 -1.82 -11.75
C TYR A 88 -9.38 -2.68 -12.84
N ASP A 89 -8.50 -2.11 -13.65
CA ASP A 89 -7.65 -2.83 -14.60
C ASP A 89 -6.50 -3.56 -13.90
N ALA A 90 -6.02 -3.01 -12.78
CA ALA A 90 -5.05 -3.67 -11.91
C ALA A 90 -5.40 -3.55 -10.43
N LEU A 91 -5.10 -4.60 -9.67
CA LEU A 91 -5.25 -4.70 -8.22
C LEU A 91 -3.88 -4.65 -7.53
N LEU A 92 -3.86 -4.17 -6.28
CA LEU A 92 -2.68 -4.18 -5.43
C LEU A 92 -3.02 -4.96 -4.15
N LEU A 93 -2.55 -6.20 -4.06
CA LEU A 93 -3.04 -7.18 -3.07
C LEU A 93 -1.92 -7.76 -2.19
N SER A 94 -2.31 -8.10 -0.97
CA SER A 94 -1.52 -8.91 -0.02
C SER A 94 -1.75 -10.41 -0.26
N PRO A 95 -0.95 -11.33 0.30
CA PRO A 95 -0.99 -12.76 -0.08
C PRO A 95 -2.33 -13.45 0.14
N GLY A 96 -3.02 -13.15 1.27
CA GLY A 96 -4.34 -13.75 1.56
C GLY A 96 -5.42 -13.31 0.57
N ASP A 97 -5.42 -12.03 0.18
CA ASP A 97 -6.36 -11.50 -0.80
C ASP A 97 -5.99 -11.93 -2.22
N THR A 98 -4.71 -12.12 -2.51
CA THR A 98 -4.23 -12.73 -3.77
C THR A 98 -4.79 -14.13 -3.95
N ALA A 99 -4.70 -14.97 -2.92
CA ALA A 99 -5.29 -16.31 -2.94
C ALA A 99 -6.81 -16.24 -3.20
N THR A 100 -7.50 -15.32 -2.52
CA THR A 100 -8.93 -15.09 -2.74
C THR A 100 -9.25 -14.66 -4.18
N ALA A 101 -8.43 -13.79 -4.77
CA ALA A 101 -8.59 -13.34 -6.15
C ALA A 101 -8.40 -14.48 -7.16
N ILE A 102 -7.42 -15.36 -6.93
CA ILE A 102 -7.17 -16.55 -7.74
C ILE A 102 -8.35 -17.53 -7.64
N ASP A 103 -8.80 -17.84 -6.43
CA ASP A 103 -9.91 -18.78 -6.18
C ASP A 103 -11.22 -18.33 -6.82
N ASN A 104 -11.41 -17.01 -7.00
CA ASN A 104 -12.58 -16.42 -7.64
C ASN A 104 -12.33 -15.98 -9.10
N ASP A 105 -11.20 -16.36 -9.70
CA ASP A 105 -10.89 -16.11 -11.11
C ASP A 105 -10.97 -14.61 -11.49
N LEU A 106 -10.53 -13.74 -10.57
CA LEU A 106 -10.58 -12.27 -10.71
C LEU A 106 -9.34 -11.68 -11.38
N ILE A 107 -8.23 -12.41 -11.39
CA ILE A 107 -6.93 -11.97 -11.90
C ILE A 107 -6.38 -12.99 -12.89
N VAL A 108 -5.48 -12.54 -13.75
CA VAL A 108 -4.88 -13.40 -14.78
C VAL A 108 -3.39 -13.59 -14.54
N LYS A 109 -2.87 -14.72 -15.02
CA LYS A 109 -1.42 -14.95 -15.11
C LYS A 109 -0.82 -13.97 -16.11
N ILE A 110 0.36 -13.46 -15.80
CA ILE A 110 1.07 -12.51 -16.66
C ILE A 110 2.05 -13.24 -17.58
N ASP A 111 2.44 -12.58 -18.67
CA ASP A 111 3.57 -12.96 -19.52
C ASP A 111 4.78 -12.10 -19.11
N PRO A 112 5.76 -12.67 -18.38
CA PRO A 112 6.93 -11.92 -17.92
C PRO A 112 7.77 -11.34 -19.05
N THR A 113 7.70 -11.88 -20.27
CA THR A 113 8.49 -11.40 -21.40
C THR A 113 8.08 -10.01 -21.89
N LYS A 114 6.91 -9.53 -21.46
CA LYS A 114 6.42 -8.16 -21.70
C LYS A 114 6.97 -7.12 -20.72
N LEU A 115 7.60 -7.56 -19.62
CA LEU A 115 8.16 -6.69 -18.58
C LEU A 115 9.68 -6.59 -18.77
N LYS A 116 10.17 -5.43 -19.18
CA LYS A 116 11.59 -5.15 -19.43
C LYS A 116 12.44 -5.24 -18.16
N ASN A 117 11.84 -5.00 -17.00
CA ASN A 117 12.49 -4.98 -15.70
C ASN A 117 12.32 -6.29 -14.91
N TRP A 118 11.62 -7.30 -15.45
CA TRP A 118 11.33 -8.55 -14.73
C TRP A 118 12.58 -9.25 -14.18
N ASP A 119 13.61 -9.35 -15.01
CA ASP A 119 14.88 -10.01 -14.66
C ASP A 119 15.72 -9.24 -13.63
N LYS A 120 15.31 -8.01 -13.28
CA LYS A 120 15.91 -7.24 -12.17
C LYS A 120 15.34 -7.63 -10.81
N LEU A 121 14.18 -8.28 -10.77
CA LEU A 121 13.59 -8.80 -9.54
C LEU A 121 14.32 -10.07 -9.11
N ASP A 122 14.50 -10.24 -7.80
CA ASP A 122 14.87 -11.54 -7.24
C ASP A 122 13.80 -12.59 -7.61
N PRO A 123 14.17 -13.85 -7.92
CA PRO A 123 13.19 -14.89 -8.25
C PRO A 123 12.06 -15.06 -7.23
N LEU A 124 12.28 -14.74 -5.95
CA LEU A 124 11.24 -14.77 -4.92
C LEU A 124 10.13 -13.73 -5.16
N PHE A 125 10.41 -12.67 -5.91
CA PHE A 125 9.51 -11.56 -6.23
C PHE A 125 8.86 -11.69 -7.61
N GLN A 126 9.17 -12.77 -8.32
CA GLN A 126 8.63 -13.11 -9.63
C GLN A 126 7.46 -14.09 -9.47
N THR A 127 6.23 -13.58 -9.33
CA THR A 127 5.04 -14.45 -9.21
C THR A 127 4.39 -14.70 -10.56
N GLU A 128 3.68 -15.82 -10.69
CA GLU A 128 2.93 -16.15 -11.92
C GLU A 128 1.81 -15.13 -12.24
N TYR A 129 1.35 -14.37 -11.25
CA TYR A 129 0.24 -13.43 -11.36
C TYR A 129 0.67 -11.95 -11.30
N GLY A 130 1.97 -11.67 -11.27
CA GLY A 130 2.47 -10.30 -11.21
C GLY A 130 3.77 -10.12 -10.43
N PRO A 131 4.42 -8.94 -10.53
CA PRO A 131 5.60 -8.60 -9.75
C PRO A 131 5.23 -8.28 -8.28
N VAL A 132 6.03 -8.79 -7.34
CA VAL A 132 6.05 -8.25 -5.97
C VAL A 132 6.74 -6.90 -6.03
N VAL A 133 6.01 -5.82 -5.78
CA VAL A 133 6.52 -4.44 -5.88
C VAL A 133 7.01 -3.87 -4.56
N THR A 134 6.77 -4.60 -3.48
CA THR A 134 7.06 -4.16 -2.12
C THR A 134 7.00 -5.37 -1.21
N VAL A 135 7.90 -5.41 -0.25
CA VAL A 135 7.80 -6.30 0.89
C VAL A 135 7.85 -5.44 2.14
N GLU A 136 6.76 -5.48 2.89
CA GLU A 136 6.73 -4.88 4.20
C GLU A 136 7.27 -5.88 5.21
N PHE A 137 8.40 -5.54 5.83
CA PHE A 137 9.02 -6.35 6.86
C PHE A 137 8.68 -5.73 8.22
N CYS A 138 8.09 -6.53 9.10
CA CYS A 138 7.68 -6.09 10.42
C CYS A 138 8.57 -6.69 11.51
N GLY A 139 8.87 -5.88 12.51
CA GLY A 139 9.88 -6.19 13.51
C GLY A 139 9.92 -5.09 14.56
N ILE A 140 11.14 -4.65 14.89
CA ILE A 140 11.37 -3.69 15.96
C ILE A 140 11.97 -2.42 15.37
N GLY A 141 11.31 -1.28 15.59
CA GLY A 141 11.88 0.04 15.36
C GLY A 141 12.56 0.54 16.63
N TYR A 142 13.81 1.00 16.53
CA TYR A 142 14.56 1.51 17.69
C TYR A 142 15.35 2.79 17.38
N ASN A 143 15.62 3.57 18.42
CA ASN A 143 16.46 4.77 18.35
C ASN A 143 17.88 4.44 18.89
N PRO A 144 18.91 4.38 18.03
CA PRO A 144 20.27 4.04 18.46
C PRO A 144 20.93 5.12 19.34
N ASP A 145 20.36 6.34 19.41
CA ASP A 145 20.83 7.37 20.34
C ASP A 145 20.43 7.06 21.79
N LEU A 146 19.42 6.23 22.01
CA LEU A 146 18.80 6.00 23.33
C LEU A 146 19.04 4.58 23.86
N VAL A 147 19.04 3.58 23.00
CA VAL A 147 19.17 2.17 23.38
C VAL A 147 20.10 1.42 22.45
N PRO A 148 20.78 0.35 22.92
CA PRO A 148 21.53 -0.53 22.03
C PRO A 148 20.60 -1.23 21.03
N ARG A 149 21.17 -1.70 19.92
CA ARG A 149 20.43 -2.49 18.92
C ARG A 149 19.86 -3.75 19.59
N PRO A 150 18.52 -3.93 19.64
CA PRO A 150 17.95 -5.14 20.21
C PRO A 150 18.28 -6.34 19.33
N SER A 151 18.51 -7.51 19.94
CA SER A 151 18.66 -8.77 19.19
C SER A 151 17.32 -9.41 18.85
N GLY A 152 16.27 -9.10 19.59
CA GLY A 152 14.91 -9.60 19.37
C GLY A 152 13.97 -9.17 20.49
N TYR A 153 12.78 -9.75 20.54
CA TYR A 153 11.77 -9.34 21.52
C TYR A 153 12.16 -9.64 22.97
N LYS A 154 12.93 -10.71 23.22
CA LYS A 154 13.34 -11.12 24.56
C LYS A 154 14.07 -10.02 25.34
N VAL A 155 15.03 -9.34 24.71
CA VAL A 155 15.84 -8.31 25.40
C VAL A 155 15.00 -7.10 25.82
N LEU A 156 13.87 -6.84 25.14
CA LEU A 156 12.98 -5.72 25.49
C LEU A 156 12.35 -5.90 26.90
N PHE A 157 12.16 -7.16 27.33
CA PHE A 157 11.58 -7.51 28.63
C PHE A 157 12.61 -7.82 29.72
N GLU A 158 13.88 -8.05 29.36
CA GLU A 158 14.90 -8.57 30.29
C GLU A 158 16.08 -7.62 30.50
N ASP A 159 16.46 -6.82 29.50
CA ASP A 159 17.63 -5.96 29.58
C ASP A 159 17.25 -4.56 30.14
N PRO A 160 17.87 -4.13 31.26
CA PRO A 160 17.62 -2.82 31.87
C PRO A 160 17.84 -1.62 30.94
N ALA A 161 18.63 -1.75 29.87
CA ALA A 161 18.85 -0.69 28.89
C ALA A 161 17.55 -0.23 28.20
N TYR A 162 16.54 -1.10 28.13
CA TYR A 162 15.25 -0.81 27.51
C TYR A 162 14.16 -0.37 28.50
N LYS A 163 14.48 -0.32 29.80
CA LYS A 163 13.49 -0.10 30.86
C LYS A 163 12.74 1.22 30.68
N GLY A 164 11.42 1.15 30.58
CA GLY A 164 10.52 2.29 30.42
C GLY A 164 10.50 2.91 29.02
N LEU A 165 11.27 2.36 28.07
CA LEU A 165 11.46 2.92 26.73
C LEU A 165 10.79 2.10 25.62
N VAL A 166 10.19 0.96 25.96
CA VAL A 166 9.51 0.07 25.01
C VAL A 166 8.01 0.33 25.06
N SER A 167 7.42 0.77 23.95
CA SER A 167 5.98 0.97 23.83
C SER A 167 5.33 -0.11 22.99
N PHE A 168 4.14 -0.53 23.41
CA PHE A 168 3.23 -1.38 22.65
C PHE A 168 2.03 -0.56 22.20
N GLY A 169 1.56 -0.83 20.99
CA GLY A 169 0.49 -0.10 20.32
C GLY A 169 -0.88 -0.77 20.48
N GLY A 170 -1.87 -0.23 19.78
CA GLY A 170 -3.13 -0.94 19.55
C GLY A 170 -2.88 -2.23 18.76
N LEU A 171 -3.85 -3.16 18.81
CA LEU A 171 -3.81 -4.48 18.15
C LEU A 171 -3.86 -4.41 16.61
N SER A 172 -2.94 -3.67 16.02
CA SER A 172 -2.66 -3.64 14.59
C SER A 172 -2.05 -4.96 14.13
N ASN A 173 -2.03 -5.20 12.82
CA ASN A 173 -1.38 -6.40 12.27
C ASN A 173 0.10 -6.51 12.73
N THR A 174 0.84 -5.40 12.71
CA THR A 174 2.23 -5.33 13.20
C THR A 174 2.35 -5.75 14.65
N GLU A 175 1.44 -5.24 15.49
CA GLU A 175 1.43 -5.55 16.91
C GLU A 175 1.10 -7.02 17.16
N ILE A 176 0.05 -7.54 16.52
CA ILE A 176 -0.37 -8.94 16.64
C ILE A 176 0.74 -9.88 16.18
N MET A 177 1.44 -9.54 15.09
CA MET A 177 2.60 -10.30 14.63
C MET A 177 3.71 -10.32 15.68
N ALA A 178 4.06 -9.17 16.27
CA ALA A 178 5.07 -9.12 17.33
C ALA A 178 4.65 -9.90 18.58
N LEU A 179 3.39 -9.78 19.02
CA LEU A 179 2.84 -10.54 20.14
C LEU A 179 2.86 -12.05 19.87
N SER A 180 2.59 -12.48 18.64
CA SER A 180 2.69 -13.88 18.22
C SER A 180 4.13 -14.41 18.31
N GLU A 181 5.13 -13.61 17.93
CA GLU A 181 6.54 -13.99 18.13
C GLU A 181 6.93 -14.02 19.61
N ILE A 182 6.43 -13.09 20.43
CA ILE A 182 6.63 -13.11 21.89
C ILE A 182 6.02 -14.38 22.50
N ALA A 183 4.84 -14.79 22.04
CA ALA A 183 4.20 -16.04 22.47
C ALA A 183 5.03 -17.28 22.12
N ARG A 184 5.71 -17.30 20.96
CA ARG A 184 6.65 -18.39 20.64
C ARG A 184 7.84 -18.45 21.61
N ILE A 185 8.29 -17.32 22.14
CA ILE A 185 9.43 -17.25 23.06
C ILE A 185 9.03 -17.69 24.47
N TYR A 186 7.87 -17.24 24.95
CA TYR A 186 7.48 -17.33 26.36
C TYR A 186 6.29 -18.27 26.65
N GLY A 187 5.55 -18.69 25.64
CA GLY A 187 4.40 -19.59 25.74
C GLY A 187 4.61 -20.91 24.99
N ASP A 188 3.53 -21.65 24.81
CA ASP A 188 3.54 -22.98 24.17
C ASP A 188 3.40 -22.92 22.64
N GLY A 189 3.40 -21.72 22.06
CA GLY A 189 3.33 -21.50 20.61
C GLY A 189 2.87 -20.10 20.21
N PRO A 190 2.78 -19.81 18.90
CA PRO A 190 2.48 -18.46 18.39
C PRO A 190 1.08 -17.92 18.71
N LEU A 191 0.19 -18.76 19.23
CA LEU A 191 -1.20 -18.42 19.53
C LEU A 191 -1.47 -18.31 21.03
N ASP A 192 -0.45 -18.54 21.87
CA ASP A 192 -0.58 -18.49 23.33
C ASP A 192 -0.51 -17.05 23.85
N MET A 193 -1.60 -16.31 23.64
CA MET A 193 -1.68 -14.90 24.07
C MET A 193 -1.79 -14.74 25.59
N ASP A 194 -2.30 -15.76 26.30
CA ASP A 194 -2.39 -15.74 27.76
C ASP A 194 -0.99 -15.64 28.38
N ALA A 195 -0.01 -16.40 27.85
CA ALA A 195 1.39 -16.28 28.25
C ALA A 195 1.95 -14.87 28.01
N VAL A 196 1.61 -14.24 26.88
CA VAL A 196 2.06 -12.88 26.56
C VAL A 196 1.48 -11.85 27.53
N PHE A 197 0.19 -11.94 27.85
CA PHE A 197 -0.46 -11.01 28.77
C PHE A 197 0.07 -11.16 30.21
N GLU A 198 0.30 -12.39 30.67
CA GLU A 198 0.92 -12.60 31.99
C GLU A 198 2.37 -12.09 32.02
N LEU A 199 3.15 -12.28 30.94
CA LEU A 199 4.49 -11.69 30.82
C LEU A 199 4.45 -10.16 30.90
N ILE A 200 3.56 -9.51 30.16
CA ILE A 200 3.40 -8.04 30.18
C ILE A 200 3.05 -7.56 31.59
N LYS A 201 2.16 -8.28 32.28
CA LYS A 201 1.74 -7.96 33.65
C LYS A 201 2.89 -8.14 34.66
N GLU A 202 3.66 -9.21 34.54
CA GLU A 202 4.85 -9.45 35.38
C GLU A 202 5.93 -8.40 35.13
N LYS A 203 6.17 -8.04 33.87
CA LYS A 203 7.21 -7.11 33.44
C LYS A 203 6.72 -5.67 33.26
N LYS A 204 5.56 -5.30 33.79
CA LYS A 204 4.96 -3.97 33.56
C LYS A 204 5.89 -2.80 33.89
N ASP A 205 6.74 -2.94 34.91
CA ASP A 205 7.67 -1.89 35.36
C ASP A 205 8.94 -1.83 34.49
N GLN A 206 9.15 -2.81 33.62
CA GLN A 206 10.18 -2.81 32.57
C GLN A 206 9.69 -2.07 31.32
N LEU A 207 8.39 -2.05 31.07
CA LEU A 207 7.82 -1.51 29.84
C LEU A 207 7.53 -0.02 29.95
N GLY A 208 7.52 0.63 28.80
CA GLY A 208 7.03 1.99 28.63
C GLY A 208 5.51 2.03 28.44
N PRO A 209 4.98 3.15 27.94
CA PRO A 209 3.55 3.38 27.80
C PRO A 209 2.92 2.50 26.71
N PHE A 210 1.70 2.06 26.98
CA PHE A 210 0.81 1.41 26.02
C PHE A 210 -0.14 2.47 25.45
N VAL A 211 -0.26 2.52 24.12
CA VAL A 211 -1.08 3.54 23.44
C VAL A 211 -1.93 2.91 22.34
N ASP A 212 -3.04 3.56 22.00
CA ASP A 212 -4.04 2.96 21.11
C ASP A 212 -3.63 2.89 19.63
N THR A 213 -2.60 3.64 19.20
CA THR A 213 -2.22 3.74 17.77
C THR A 213 -0.72 3.84 17.55
N THR A 214 -0.25 3.28 16.43
CA THR A 214 1.14 3.40 15.97
C THR A 214 1.55 4.86 15.72
N ALA A 215 0.63 5.71 15.26
CA ALA A 215 0.90 7.14 15.05
C ALA A 215 1.23 7.87 16.37
N HIS A 216 0.57 7.49 17.48
CA HIS A 216 0.91 8.00 18.80
C HIS A 216 2.32 7.53 19.21
N GLN A 217 2.66 6.25 19.01
CA GLN A 217 4.01 5.73 19.27
C GLN A 217 5.08 6.50 18.47
N MET A 218 4.85 6.73 17.18
CA MET A 218 5.79 7.50 16.35
C MET A 218 5.97 8.93 16.84
N THR A 219 4.93 9.56 17.41
CA THR A 219 5.04 10.89 18.01
C THR A 219 5.89 10.86 19.28
N MET A 220 5.64 9.90 20.18
CA MET A 220 6.45 9.70 21.40
C MET A 220 7.91 9.36 21.08
N PHE A 221 8.14 8.58 20.02
CA PHE A 221 9.47 8.22 19.54
C PHE A 221 10.23 9.46 19.02
N GLN A 222 9.57 10.34 18.26
CA GLN A 222 10.13 11.63 17.83
C GLN A 222 10.50 12.52 19.03
N GLN A 223 9.66 12.51 20.06
CA GLN A 223 9.86 13.25 21.30
C GLN A 223 10.87 12.60 22.25
N LYS A 224 11.42 11.42 21.88
CA LYS A 224 12.34 10.62 22.69
C LYS A 224 11.76 10.16 24.04
N GLU A 225 10.43 10.10 24.15
CA GLU A 225 9.74 9.55 25.32
C GLU A 225 9.79 8.02 25.33
N ILE A 226 9.88 7.42 24.14
CA ILE A 226 10.13 5.99 23.94
C ILE A 226 11.33 5.84 23.00
N ALA A 227 12.02 4.72 23.10
CA ALA A 227 13.13 4.38 22.22
C ALA A 227 12.85 3.18 21.33
N VAL A 228 11.80 2.39 21.65
CA VAL A 228 11.48 1.15 20.93
C VAL A 228 9.96 1.02 20.79
N PHE A 229 9.51 0.60 19.60
CA PHE A 229 8.13 0.17 19.37
C PHE A 229 8.06 -0.89 18.26
N MET A 230 6.93 -1.58 18.16
CA MET A 230 6.69 -2.56 17.10
C MET A 230 6.43 -1.81 15.79
N ALA A 231 7.24 -2.07 14.77
CA ALA A 231 7.25 -1.26 13.57
C ALA A 231 7.44 -2.13 12.32
N CYS A 232 6.97 -1.65 11.18
CA CYS A 232 7.42 -2.14 9.90
C CYS A 232 8.38 -1.14 9.24
N THR A 233 9.07 -1.58 8.18
CA THR A 233 10.10 -0.79 7.49
C THR A 233 9.59 0.57 7.01
N ASN A 234 8.32 0.69 6.65
CA ASN A 234 7.68 1.96 6.29
C ASN A 234 7.60 2.97 7.45
N ASN A 235 7.30 2.54 8.68
CA ASN A 235 7.23 3.41 9.84
C ASN A 235 8.62 3.98 10.15
N VAL A 236 9.64 3.14 10.07
CA VAL A 236 11.05 3.55 10.24
C VAL A 236 11.46 4.54 9.14
N ALA A 237 11.13 4.25 7.89
CA ALA A 237 11.41 5.15 6.77
C ALA A 237 10.71 6.52 6.92
N GLN A 238 9.46 6.55 7.41
CA GLN A 238 8.74 7.79 7.70
C GLN A 238 9.43 8.61 8.81
N LEU A 239 9.88 7.97 9.89
CA LEU A 239 10.64 8.64 10.95
C LEU A 239 11.97 9.21 10.41
N GLN A 240 12.69 8.44 9.59
CA GLN A 240 13.93 8.89 8.95
C GLN A 240 13.70 10.09 8.02
N ALA A 241 12.61 10.09 7.25
CA ALA A 241 12.24 11.22 6.39
C ALA A 241 11.93 12.50 7.19
N LEU A 242 11.53 12.37 8.46
CA LEU A 242 11.35 13.47 9.41
C LEU A 242 12.65 13.88 10.13
N GLY A 243 13.78 13.29 9.76
CA GLY A 243 15.10 13.57 10.35
C GLY A 243 15.34 12.88 11.69
N VAL A 244 14.53 11.89 12.05
CA VAL A 244 14.67 11.14 13.30
C VAL A 244 15.62 9.97 13.08
N ASN A 245 16.57 9.78 13.99
CA ASN A 245 17.45 8.62 13.98
C ASN A 245 16.68 7.36 14.42
N ALA A 246 16.07 6.69 13.45
CA ALA A 246 15.31 5.46 13.63
C ALA A 246 15.93 4.35 12.79
N GLU A 247 16.08 3.17 13.38
CA GLU A 247 16.57 1.99 12.69
C GLU A 247 15.60 0.80 12.86
N PHE A 248 15.63 -0.10 11.88
CA PHE A 248 14.86 -1.33 11.89
C PHE A 248 15.72 -2.53 12.32
N VAL A 249 15.14 -3.42 13.12
CA VAL A 249 15.70 -4.72 13.48
C VAL A 249 14.73 -5.81 13.12
N ALA A 250 15.24 -6.79 12.35
CA ALA A 250 14.62 -8.09 12.19
C ALA A 250 14.88 -8.94 13.45
N PRO A 251 13.85 -9.36 14.19
CA PRO A 251 14.03 -10.19 15.39
C PRO A 251 14.68 -11.55 15.06
N GLU A 252 15.46 -12.10 16.00
CA GLU A 252 16.02 -13.46 15.89
C GLU A 252 14.99 -14.57 15.67
N THR A 253 13.74 -14.38 16.10
CA THR A 253 12.63 -15.31 15.86
C THR A 253 12.12 -15.32 14.42
N GLY A 254 12.57 -14.36 13.62
CA GLY A 254 12.11 -14.13 12.24
C GLY A 254 11.32 -12.84 12.10
N THR A 255 11.25 -12.35 10.86
CA THR A 255 10.50 -11.16 10.49
C THR A 255 9.38 -11.54 9.54
N PRO A 256 8.11 -11.33 9.94
CA PRO A 256 6.99 -11.44 9.01
C PRO A 256 7.19 -10.50 7.84
N ALA A 257 7.09 -11.07 6.64
CA ALA A 257 7.19 -10.37 5.37
C ALA A 257 5.81 -10.38 4.71
N VAL A 258 5.31 -9.21 4.35
CA VAL A 258 4.07 -9.06 3.60
C VAL A 258 4.42 -8.58 2.20
N PRO A 259 4.62 -9.52 1.24
CA PRO A 259 4.81 -9.14 -0.14
C PRO A 259 3.49 -8.63 -0.70
N VAL A 260 3.54 -7.47 -1.35
CA VAL A 260 2.40 -6.88 -2.04
C VAL A 260 2.66 -6.96 -3.54
N VAL A 261 1.67 -7.44 -4.27
CA VAL A 261 1.76 -7.80 -5.68
C VAL A 261 0.82 -6.92 -6.50
N ILE A 262 1.30 -6.44 -7.64
CA ILE A 262 0.41 -5.86 -8.66
C ILE A 262 -0.16 -7.01 -9.48
N HIS A 263 -1.48 -7.07 -9.61
CA HIS A 263 -2.16 -8.06 -10.43
C HIS A 263 -2.95 -7.41 -11.54
N MET A 264 -2.93 -8.01 -12.73
CA MET A 264 -3.83 -7.63 -13.82
C MET A 264 -5.19 -8.28 -13.59
N THR A 265 -6.24 -7.45 -13.57
CA THR A 265 -7.61 -7.93 -13.40
C THR A 265 -8.06 -8.67 -14.66
N LYS A 266 -8.82 -9.74 -14.48
CA LYS A 266 -9.48 -10.43 -15.58
C LYS A 266 -10.49 -9.49 -16.24
N GLY A 267 -10.31 -9.24 -17.54
CA GLY A 267 -11.14 -8.31 -18.29
C GLY A 267 -10.69 -6.85 -18.17
N ALA A 268 -9.44 -6.59 -17.79
CA ALA A 268 -8.81 -5.27 -17.90
C ALA A 268 -9.04 -4.69 -19.31
N SER A 269 -9.37 -3.40 -19.35
CA SER A 269 -9.73 -2.65 -20.56
C SER A 269 -8.54 -2.44 -21.49
N ASP A 270 -7.34 -2.28 -20.94
CA ASP A 270 -6.09 -2.19 -21.67
C ASP A 270 -4.97 -3.00 -21.00
N PRO A 271 -4.79 -4.28 -21.38
CA PRO A 271 -3.74 -5.13 -20.84
C PRO A 271 -2.31 -4.63 -21.09
N ASP A 272 -2.04 -3.98 -22.22
CA ASP A 272 -0.68 -3.54 -22.55
C ASP A 272 -0.29 -2.31 -21.71
N ALA A 273 -1.23 -1.42 -21.41
CA ALA A 273 -1.02 -0.36 -20.43
C ALA A 273 -0.84 -0.88 -19.00
N VAL A 274 -1.52 -1.98 -18.63
CA VAL A 274 -1.29 -2.66 -17.34
C VAL A 274 0.13 -3.26 -17.27
N TYR A 275 0.65 -3.84 -18.36
CA TYR A 275 2.05 -4.29 -18.42
C TYR A 275 3.03 -3.13 -18.26
N ALA A 276 2.78 -1.98 -18.89
CA ALA A 276 3.62 -0.78 -18.71
C ALA A 276 3.59 -0.26 -17.27
N TYR A 277 2.42 -0.31 -16.61
CA TYR A 277 2.30 0.01 -15.18
C TYR A 277 3.02 -0.98 -14.24
N MET A 278 3.09 -2.26 -14.63
CA MET A 278 3.80 -3.29 -13.86
C MET A 278 5.33 -3.22 -14.01
N ASP A 279 5.85 -2.65 -15.09
CA ASP A 279 7.28 -2.62 -15.45
C ASP A 279 8.09 -1.60 -14.63
#